data_AF-A0A935LIB7-F1
#
_entry.id   AF-A0A935LIB7-F1
#
_cell.length_a   1.000
_cell.length_b   1.000
_cell.length_c   1.000
_cell.angle_alpha   90.00
_cell.angle_beta   90.00
_cell.angle_gamma   90.00
#
_symmetry.space_group_name_H-M   'P 1'
#
loop_
_entity.id
_entity.type
_entity.pdbx_description
1 polymer ?
#
loop_
_entity_poly.entity_id
_entity_poly.type
_entity_poly.pdbx_seq_one_letter_code
_entity_poly.pdbx_strand_id
1 'polypeptide(L)'
;MERDSSINIGQITGKVNINSTDNSTNIAFESSPIFASLTDAISNSQIETAQKVQILAQVDAMKQAQGTTGFLQKYKDFMQNAANHMTVVSPFIPALTTLIG
;
A
#
# COMPACT_ATOMS: atom_id res chain seq x y z
N MET A 1 -11.18 -5.74 40.75
CA MET A 1 -11.50 -4.78 39.67
C MET A 1 -10.84 -5.31 38.41
N GLU A 2 -11.67 -5.84 37.52
CA GLU A 2 -11.33 -6.53 36.27
C GLU A 2 -11.03 -5.51 35.16
N ARG A 3 -10.30 -5.91 34.10
CA ARG A 3 -10.88 -6.20 32.77
C ARG A 3 -9.86 -6.91 31.86
N ASP A 4 -10.18 -8.15 31.58
CA ASP A 4 -9.66 -8.99 30.49
C ASP A 4 -10.01 -8.33 29.13
N SER A 5 -9.07 -8.24 28.20
CA SER A 5 -9.33 -7.73 26.84
C SER A 5 -9.22 -8.89 25.86
N SER A 6 -10.36 -9.54 25.60
CA SER A 6 -10.54 -10.48 24.49
C SER A 6 -10.95 -9.72 23.22
N ILE A 7 -10.30 -10.01 22.09
CA ILE A 7 -10.64 -9.43 20.79
C ILE A 7 -11.38 -10.49 19.97
N ASN A 8 -12.66 -10.24 19.74
CA ASN A 8 -13.51 -10.97 18.79
C ASN A 8 -13.58 -10.17 17.49
N ILE A 9 -13.29 -10.80 16.34
CA ILE A 9 -13.42 -10.15 15.03
C ILE A 9 -14.54 -10.86 14.26
N GLY A 10 -15.73 -10.26 14.33
CA GLY A 10 -16.86 -10.58 13.47
C GLY A 10 -16.82 -9.73 12.18
N GLN A 11 -17.14 -10.36 11.06
CA GLN A 11 -17.21 -9.78 9.72
C GLN A 11 -18.06 -8.51 9.67
N ILE A 12 -17.54 -7.37 9.17
CA ILE A 12 -18.40 -6.25 8.77
C ILE A 12 -17.85 -5.53 7.53
N THR A 13 -18.62 -5.62 6.45
CA THR A 13 -18.51 -4.90 5.19
C THR A 13 -19.00 -3.45 5.39
N GLY A 14 -18.23 -2.42 5.02
CA GLY A 14 -18.73 -1.04 5.16
C GLY A 14 -17.75 0.06 4.78
N LYS A 15 -18.24 1.05 4.03
CA LYS A 15 -17.52 2.22 3.48
C LYS A 15 -16.69 2.94 4.55
N VAL A 16 -15.41 3.17 4.26
CA VAL A 16 -14.46 3.75 5.22
C VAL A 16 -14.36 5.26 5.01
N ASN A 17 -14.84 6.02 6.00
CA ASN A 17 -14.44 7.41 6.23
C ASN A 17 -13.31 7.39 7.26
N ILE A 18 -12.12 7.85 6.88
CA ILE A 18 -10.93 7.80 7.74
C ILE A 18 -10.75 9.17 8.39
N ASN A 19 -11.21 9.31 9.64
CA ASN A 19 -10.78 10.38 10.53
C ASN A 19 -10.09 9.75 11.74
N SER A 20 -8.78 9.59 11.60
CA SER A 20 -7.72 9.47 12.60
C SER A 20 -7.78 8.42 13.73
N THR A 21 -6.57 7.90 13.99
CA THR A 21 -6.08 7.37 15.27
C THR A 21 -6.55 5.97 15.67
N ASP A 22 -5.88 4.96 15.10
CA ASP A 22 -5.17 3.98 15.92
C ASP A 22 -4.02 3.36 15.08
N ASN A 23 -2.81 3.38 15.62
CA ASN A 23 -1.60 2.83 15.01
C ASN A 23 -1.49 1.34 15.38
N SER A 24 -2.52 0.58 15.00
CA SER A 24 -2.59 -0.86 15.20
C SER A 24 -2.86 -1.50 13.86
N THR A 25 -1.86 -1.50 12.98
CA THR A 25 -1.88 -2.33 11.79
C THR A 25 -1.75 -3.78 12.25
N ASN A 26 -2.91 -4.43 12.45
CA ASN A 26 -3.01 -5.87 12.43
C ASN A 26 -2.53 -6.32 11.05
N ILE A 27 -1.27 -6.76 10.98
CA ILE A 27 -0.67 -7.32 9.79
C ILE A 27 -1.35 -8.67 9.56
N ALA A 28 -2.53 -8.63 8.95
CA ALA A 28 -3.07 -9.79 8.26
C ALA A 28 -2.09 -10.09 7.12
N PHE A 29 -1.21 -11.06 7.39
CA PHE A 29 -0.42 -11.75 6.40
C PHE A 29 -1.34 -12.10 5.23
N GLU A 30 -1.08 -11.53 4.06
CA GLU A 30 -1.41 -12.01 2.70
C GLU A 30 -1.23 -10.79 1.77
N SER A 31 -0.03 -10.71 1.16
CA SER A 31 0.43 -9.88 0.02
C SER A 31 1.84 -9.33 0.30
N SER A 32 2.74 -9.49 -0.67
CA SER A 32 4.18 -9.26 -0.56
C SER A 32 4.62 -8.09 0.35
N PRO A 33 5.56 -8.30 1.30
CA PRO A 33 6.00 -7.28 2.27
C PRO A 33 6.46 -5.98 1.61
N ILE A 34 6.90 -6.04 0.34
CA ILE A 34 7.28 -4.86 -0.43
C ILE A 34 6.14 -3.85 -0.63
N PHE A 35 4.90 -4.31 -0.85
CA PHE A 35 3.77 -3.41 -1.09
C PHE A 35 3.31 -2.73 0.20
N ALA A 36 3.41 -3.42 1.34
CA ALA A 36 3.15 -2.83 2.65
C ALA A 36 4.18 -1.72 2.95
N SER A 37 5.48 -2.02 2.83
CA SER A 37 6.53 -1.03 3.06
C SER A 37 6.47 0.16 2.10
N LEU A 38 6.10 -0.08 0.83
CA LEU A 38 5.91 0.99 -0.15
C LEU A 38 4.70 1.88 0.19
N THR A 39 3.58 1.27 0.58
CA THR A 39 2.37 1.98 1.03
C THR A 39 2.68 2.87 2.23
N ASP A 40 3.43 2.35 3.21
CA ASP A 40 3.84 3.09 4.40
C ASP A 40 4.77 4.26 4.05
N ALA A 41 5.75 4.04 3.17
CA ALA A 41 6.67 5.09 2.73
C ALA A 41 5.93 6.25 2.03
N ILE A 42 4.98 5.93 1.15
CA ILE A 42 4.14 6.93 0.47
C ILE A 42 3.21 7.62 1.46
N SER A 43 2.60 6.89 2.38
CA SER A 43 1.66 7.43 3.37
C SER A 43 2.33 8.44 4.31
N ASN A 44 3.55 8.14 4.75
CA ASN A 44 4.34 8.99 5.65
C ASN A 44 5.16 10.08 4.93
N SER A 45 5.14 10.11 3.59
CA SER A 45 5.85 11.12 2.82
C SER A 45 5.16 12.49 2.86
N GLN A 46 5.92 13.52 2.47
CA GLN A 46 5.44 14.90 2.26
C GLN A 46 4.76 15.09 0.89
N ILE A 47 4.38 14.01 0.19
CA ILE A 47 3.64 14.08 -1.06
C ILE A 47 2.26 14.69 -0.80
N GLU A 48 1.84 15.57 -1.70
CA GLU A 48 0.53 16.23 -1.67
C GLU A 48 -0.61 15.20 -1.63
N THR A 49 -1.66 15.47 -0.84
CA THR A 49 -2.70 14.48 -0.53
C THR A 49 -3.37 13.91 -1.78
N ALA A 50 -3.68 14.73 -2.80
CA ALA A 50 -4.31 14.21 -4.01
C ALA A 50 -3.39 13.26 -4.79
N GLN A 51 -2.11 13.63 -4.94
CA GLN A 51 -1.09 12.79 -5.59
C GLN A 51 -0.84 11.50 -4.80
N LYS A 52 -0.81 11.59 -3.46
CA LYS A 52 -0.65 10.43 -2.57
C LYS A 52 -1.77 9.41 -2.79
N VAL A 53 -3.03 9.85 -2.87
CA VAL A 53 -4.17 8.96 -3.16
C VAL A 53 -4.02 8.28 -4.52
N GLN A 54 -3.60 9.01 -5.55
CA GLN A 54 -3.39 8.45 -6.89
C GLN A 54 -2.29 7.39 -6.90
N ILE A 55 -1.15 7.67 -6.28
CA ILE A 55 0.00 6.75 -6.23
C ILE A 55 -0.36 5.51 -5.42
N LEU A 56 -1.04 5.65 -4.27
CA LEU A 56 -1.50 4.52 -3.45
C LEU A 56 -2.48 3.61 -4.20
N ALA A 57 -3.40 4.18 -4.97
CA ALA A 57 -4.31 3.40 -5.83
C ALA A 57 -3.54 2.58 -6.88
N GLN A 58 -2.41 3.10 -7.39
CA GLN A 58 -1.56 2.36 -8.32
C GLN A 58 -0.69 1.30 -7.65
N VAL A 59 -0.28 1.51 -6.41
CA VAL A 59 0.36 0.47 -5.59
C VAL A 59 -0.60 -0.70 -5.37
N ASP A 60 -1.86 -0.41 -5.05
CA ASP A 60 -2.89 -1.45 -4.92
C ASP A 60 -3.15 -2.16 -6.26
N ALA A 61 -3.21 -1.43 -7.37
CA ALA A 61 -3.35 -2.02 -8.70
C ALA A 61 -2.15 -2.93 -9.08
N MET A 62 -0.91 -2.55 -8.72
CA MET A 62 0.27 -3.41 -8.90
C MET A 62 0.17 -4.68 -8.04
N LYS A 63 -0.24 -4.54 -6.78
CA LYS A 63 -0.43 -5.68 -5.86
C LYS A 63 -1.47 -6.66 -6.39
N GLN A 64 -2.61 -6.17 -6.89
CA GLN A 64 -3.64 -7.01 -7.51
C GLN A 64 -3.16 -7.68 -8.82
N ALA A 65 -2.28 -7.02 -9.57
CA ALA A 65 -1.73 -7.54 -10.81
C ALA A 65 -0.50 -8.44 -10.61
N GLN A 66 -0.02 -8.64 -9.38
CA GLN A 66 1.16 -9.44 -9.08
C GLN A 66 1.01 -10.87 -9.65
N GLY A 67 2.04 -11.37 -10.33
CA GLY A 67 2.04 -12.71 -10.92
C GLY A 67 1.21 -12.83 -12.21
N THR A 68 0.64 -11.74 -12.71
CA THR A 68 -0.06 -11.69 -14.00
C THR A 68 0.77 -10.97 -15.05
N THR A 69 0.46 -11.20 -16.33
CA THR A 69 1.06 -10.45 -17.46
C THR A 69 0.74 -8.95 -17.42
N GLY A 70 -0.29 -8.56 -16.66
CA GLY A 70 -0.67 -7.16 -16.46
C GLY A 70 0.24 -6.38 -15.50
N PHE A 71 1.10 -7.06 -14.73
CA PHE A 71 1.96 -6.41 -13.73
C PHE A 71 2.85 -5.33 -14.34
N LEU A 72 3.50 -5.61 -15.48
CA LEU A 72 4.39 -4.67 -16.15
C LEU A 72 3.69 -3.37 -16.53
N GLN A 73 2.43 -3.44 -16.96
CA GLN A 73 1.66 -2.25 -17.30
C GLN A 73 1.35 -1.43 -16.04
N LYS A 74 0.92 -2.08 -14.95
CA LYS A 74 0.66 -1.40 -13.67
C LYS A 74 1.91 -0.77 -13.07
N TYR A 75 3.05 -1.43 -13.21
CA TYR A 75 4.34 -0.88 -12.81
C TYR A 75 4.70 0.38 -13.60
N LYS A 76 4.50 0.38 -14.93
CA LYS A 76 4.73 1.57 -15.77
C LYS A 76 3.82 2.74 -15.38
N ASP A 77 2.52 2.47 -15.19
CA ASP A 77 1.54 3.47 -14.77
C ASP A 77 1.95 4.10 -13.42
N PHE A 78 2.36 3.26 -12.47
CA PHE A 78 2.88 3.70 -11.17
C PHE A 78 4.13 4.57 -11.31
N MET A 79 5.13 4.13 -12.06
CA MET A 79 6.38 4.88 -12.26
C MET A 79 6.15 6.25 -12.91
N GLN A 80 5.18 6.37 -13.82
CA GLN A 80 4.84 7.63 -14.46
C GLN A 80 4.32 8.66 -13.44
N ASN A 81 3.43 8.25 -12.55
CA ASN A 81 2.87 9.16 -11.53
C ASN A 81 3.80 9.34 -10.33
N ALA A 82 4.66 8.37 -10.03
CA ALA A 82 5.67 8.45 -8.99
C ALA A 82 6.94 9.22 -9.41
N ALA A 83 7.06 9.64 -10.67
CA ALA A 83 8.28 10.25 -11.22
C ALA A 83 8.77 11.50 -10.47
N ASN A 84 7.85 12.29 -9.92
CA ASN A 84 8.18 13.47 -9.11
C ASN A 84 8.50 13.14 -7.64
N HIS A 85 8.40 11.86 -7.26
CA HIS A 85 8.50 11.37 -5.89
C HIS A 85 9.52 10.24 -5.76
N MET A 86 10.51 10.24 -6.65
CA MET A 86 11.54 9.20 -6.72
C MET A 86 12.37 9.10 -5.43
N THR A 87 12.47 10.15 -4.64
CA THR A 87 13.14 10.09 -3.32
C THR A 87 12.45 9.13 -2.35
N VAL A 88 11.14 8.92 -2.50
CA VAL A 88 10.34 7.97 -1.71
C VAL A 88 10.33 6.59 -2.38
N VAL A 89 10.21 6.54 -3.71
CA VAL A 89 9.94 5.29 -4.45
C VAL A 89 11.20 4.53 -4.88
N SER A 90 12.31 5.22 -5.13
CA SER A 90 13.54 4.61 -5.67
C SER A 90 14.05 3.39 -4.89
N PRO A 91 14.04 3.38 -3.54
CA PRO A 91 14.51 2.22 -2.76
C PRO A 91 13.74 0.93 -3.04
N PHE A 92 12.50 1.04 -3.52
CA PHE A 92 11.61 -0.09 -3.79
C PHE A 92 11.71 -0.61 -5.23
N ILE A 93 12.29 0.18 -6.14
CA ILE A 93 12.34 -0.15 -7.58
C ILE A 93 12.99 -1.52 -7.83
N PRO A 94 14.17 -1.86 -7.28
CA PRO A 94 14.78 -3.15 -7.55
C PRO A 94 13.85 -4.33 -7.22
N ALA A 95 13.21 -4.29 -6.04
CA ALA A 95 12.28 -5.34 -5.61
C ALA A 95 10.98 -5.37 -6.43
N LEU A 96 10.46 -4.22 -6.86
CA LEU A 96 9.31 -4.18 -7.77
C LEU A 96 9.67 -4.76 -9.14
N THR A 97 10.89 -4.52 -9.64
CA THR A 97 11.33 -5.06 -10.93
C THR A 97 11.54 -6.57 -10.90
N THR A 98 11.84 -7.20 -9.76
CA THR A 98 11.90 -8.67 -9.68
C THR A 98 10.53 -9.33 -9.80
N LEU A 99 9.44 -8.56 -9.65
CA LEU A 99 8.08 -9.04 -9.86
C LEU A 99 7.65 -8.93 -11.33
N ILE A 100 8.46 -8.30 -12.17
CA ILE A 100 8.30 -8.30 -13.62
C ILE A 100 8.85 -9.63 -14.12
N GLY A 101 7.94 -10.53 -14.50
CA GLY A 101 8.27 -11.80 -15.14
C GLY A 101 8.75 -11.64 -16.57
#